data_AF-A0A2E9TBI7-F1
#
_entry.id   AF-A0A2E9TBI7-F1
#
_cell.length_a   1.000
_cell.length_b   1.000
_cell.length_c   1.000
_cell.angle_alpha   90.00
_cell.angle_beta   90.00
_cell.angle_gamma   90.00
#
_symmetry.space_group_name_H-M   'P 1'
#
loop_
_entity.id
_entity.type
_entity.pdbx_description
1 polymer ?
#
loop_
_entity_poly.entity_id
_entity_poly.type
_entity_poly.pdbx_seq_one_letter_code
_entity_poly.pdbx_strand_id
1 'polypeptide(L)'
;MKILLAGCEYVGTTTISHKLNDWKQSVMGEGFSLLHDHSKLPHTSGHPDDTTLEEQQQILGLTPKLKEMYHRYHIYYHVHHYRGADDLSVGFHIEEAIYARMYYGYGLAGEQFDRDVITGQIEARLKQISEDPIVVVHMTATPDVLARRMAELKDSPEHTNSPVKESDIPAILERFEEGVARSTIGPKIHVDTSTVSPDETLAEIVEALRPHLTDFDRERIAVHGL
;
A
#
# COMPACT_ATOMS: atom_id res chain seq x y z
N MET A 1 -15.84 -1.21 -3.75
CA MET A 1 -14.94 -1.35 -2.58
C MET A 1 -13.59 -0.69 -2.81
N LYS A 2 -13.16 0.21 -1.90
CA LYS A 2 -11.85 0.88 -1.98
C LYS A 2 -10.98 0.44 -0.80
N ILE A 3 -9.81 -0.14 -1.08
CA ILE A 3 -8.88 -0.67 -0.07
C ILE A 3 -7.49 -0.05 -0.23
N LEU A 4 -6.93 0.45 0.86
CA LEU A 4 -5.51 0.81 0.97
C LEU A 4 -4.81 -0.16 1.93
N LEU A 5 -3.94 -1.02 1.41
CA LEU A 5 -3.08 -1.87 2.23
C LEU A 5 -1.87 -1.03 2.68
N ALA A 6 -1.67 -0.88 3.97
CA ALA A 6 -0.52 -0.17 4.54
C ALA A 6 0.27 -1.11 5.44
N GLY A 7 1.59 -1.17 5.26
CA GLY A 7 2.47 -1.94 6.12
C GLY A 7 3.88 -2.02 5.54
N CYS A 8 4.86 -2.27 6.42
CA CYS A 8 6.26 -2.40 6.07
C CYS A 8 6.49 -3.45 4.97
N GLU A 9 7.59 -3.33 4.22
CA GLU A 9 8.05 -4.44 3.38
C GLU A 9 8.12 -5.74 4.20
N TYR A 10 7.85 -6.88 3.55
CA TYR A 10 7.81 -8.22 4.15
C TYR A 10 6.62 -8.53 5.08
N VAL A 11 5.65 -7.62 5.28
CA VAL A 11 4.37 -7.97 5.96
C VAL A 11 3.40 -8.75 5.07
N GLY A 12 3.68 -8.88 3.76
CA GLY A 12 2.86 -9.66 2.82
C GLY A 12 1.75 -8.87 2.12
N THR A 13 1.85 -7.54 2.04
CA THR A 13 0.83 -6.70 1.38
C THR A 13 0.55 -7.11 -0.07
N THR A 14 1.58 -7.43 -0.87
CA THR A 14 1.40 -7.87 -2.27
C THR A 14 0.71 -9.23 -2.33
N THR A 15 1.06 -10.17 -1.46
CA THR A 15 0.36 -11.46 -1.40
C THR A 15 -1.13 -11.27 -1.06
N ILE A 16 -1.43 -10.38 -0.13
CA ILE A 16 -2.80 -10.09 0.28
C ILE A 16 -3.58 -9.30 -0.78
N SER A 17 -2.96 -8.40 -1.55
CA SER A 17 -3.64 -7.68 -2.64
C SER A 17 -4.17 -8.64 -3.71
N HIS A 18 -3.35 -9.62 -4.12
CA HIS A 18 -3.77 -10.66 -5.06
C HIS A 18 -4.89 -11.53 -4.48
N LYS A 19 -4.77 -11.94 -3.21
CA LYS A 19 -5.81 -12.74 -2.55
C LYS A 19 -7.14 -11.99 -2.40
N LEU A 20 -7.10 -10.70 -2.10
CA LEU A 20 -8.29 -9.85 -2.06
C LEU A 20 -8.93 -9.71 -3.45
N ASN A 21 -8.12 -9.63 -4.51
CA ASN A 21 -8.61 -9.62 -5.87
C ASN A 21 -9.35 -10.91 -6.23
N ASP A 22 -8.73 -12.06 -5.96
CA ASP A 22 -9.31 -13.37 -6.21
C ASP A 22 -10.58 -13.59 -5.39
N TRP A 23 -10.56 -13.18 -4.12
CA TRP A 23 -11.73 -13.20 -3.25
C TRP A 23 -12.87 -12.34 -3.82
N LYS A 24 -12.60 -11.08 -4.19
CA LYS A 24 -13.60 -10.18 -4.78
C LYS A 24 -14.19 -10.81 -6.04
N GLN A 25 -13.35 -11.36 -6.92
CA GLN A 25 -13.82 -12.06 -8.12
C GLN A 25 -14.73 -13.24 -7.78
N SER A 26 -14.38 -14.04 -6.77
CA SER A 26 -15.18 -15.20 -6.36
C SER A 26 -16.53 -14.86 -5.72
N VAL A 27 -16.68 -13.68 -5.11
CA VAL A 27 -17.93 -13.30 -4.40
C VAL A 27 -18.76 -12.27 -5.15
N MET A 28 -18.17 -11.51 -6.09
CA MET A 28 -18.83 -10.45 -6.85
C MET A 28 -18.83 -10.71 -8.36
N GLY A 29 -18.16 -11.76 -8.84
CA GLY A 29 -18.02 -12.07 -10.27
C GLY A 29 -16.96 -11.24 -11.01
N GLU A 30 -16.33 -10.26 -10.35
CA GLU A 30 -15.28 -9.41 -10.92
C GLU A 30 -14.23 -9.01 -9.88
N GLY A 31 -12.95 -9.04 -10.27
CA GLY A 31 -11.83 -8.57 -9.44
C GLY A 31 -11.72 -7.05 -9.42
N PHE A 32 -10.65 -6.52 -8.82
CA PHE A 32 -10.28 -5.11 -9.02
C PHE A 32 -9.81 -4.91 -10.46
N SER A 33 -10.00 -3.71 -11.01
CA SER A 33 -9.57 -3.42 -12.40
C SER A 33 -8.07 -3.56 -12.56
N LEU A 34 -7.31 -3.06 -11.57
CA LEU A 34 -5.86 -3.10 -11.45
C LEU A 34 -5.51 -3.14 -9.95
N LEU A 35 -4.35 -3.70 -9.60
CA LEU A 35 -3.83 -3.71 -8.24
C LEU A 35 -2.74 -2.66 -8.12
N HIS A 36 -3.03 -1.44 -7.68
CA HIS A 36 -2.05 -0.36 -7.65
C HIS A 36 -0.98 -0.56 -6.55
N ASP A 37 -0.05 -1.50 -6.78
CA ASP A 37 0.98 -1.95 -5.84
C ASP A 37 2.38 -1.37 -6.10
N HIS A 38 2.49 -0.54 -7.12
CA HIS A 38 3.72 0.00 -7.66
C HIS A 38 3.99 1.45 -7.20
N SER A 39 3.61 1.75 -5.96
CA SER A 39 3.92 3.03 -5.28
C SER A 39 5.23 2.97 -4.48
N LYS A 40 6.06 1.94 -4.70
CA LYS A 40 7.26 1.67 -3.90
C LYS A 40 8.47 1.84 -4.79
N LEU A 41 9.41 2.74 -4.45
CA LEU A 41 10.64 2.81 -5.23
C LEU A 41 11.54 1.61 -4.88
N PRO A 42 12.10 0.90 -5.88
CA PRO A 42 12.11 1.25 -7.31
C PRO A 42 11.02 0.60 -8.19
N HIS A 43 10.11 -0.17 -7.61
CA HIS A 43 9.01 -0.89 -8.28
C HIS A 43 7.85 0.02 -8.67
N THR A 44 8.01 0.76 -9.79
CA THR A 44 7.07 1.83 -10.17
C THR A 44 6.58 1.78 -11.63
N SER A 45 6.87 0.76 -12.44
CA SER A 45 6.46 0.76 -13.86
C SER A 45 5.01 0.34 -14.13
N GLY A 46 4.32 -0.30 -13.19
CA GLY A 46 2.88 -0.51 -13.25
C GLY A 46 2.45 -1.97 -13.47
N HIS A 47 1.64 -2.22 -14.50
CA HIS A 47 0.98 -3.52 -14.73
C HIS A 47 1.33 -4.10 -16.11
N PRO A 48 2.37 -4.94 -16.21
CA PRO A 48 3.24 -5.46 -15.13
C PRO A 48 4.33 -4.47 -14.68
N ASP A 49 4.94 -4.70 -13.52
CA ASP A 49 6.25 -4.11 -13.22
C ASP A 49 7.30 -4.87 -14.04
N ASP A 50 7.77 -4.20 -15.08
CA ASP A 50 8.78 -4.66 -16.04
C ASP A 50 10.11 -3.94 -15.89
N THR A 51 10.32 -3.19 -14.79
CA THR A 51 11.62 -2.58 -14.50
C THR A 51 12.70 -3.65 -14.33
N THR A 52 13.77 -3.53 -15.10
CA THR A 52 14.97 -4.34 -14.91
C THR A 52 15.70 -3.93 -13.63
N LEU A 53 16.55 -4.82 -13.08
CA LEU A 53 17.39 -4.49 -11.93
C LEU A 53 18.28 -3.26 -12.18
N GLU A 54 18.69 -3.02 -13.43
CA GLU A 54 19.45 -1.83 -13.82
C GLU A 54 18.60 -0.57 -13.79
N GLU A 55 17.39 -0.59 -14.38
CA GLU A 55 16.47 0.54 -14.35
C GLU A 55 16.04 0.88 -12.92
N GLN A 56 15.83 -0.12 -12.08
CA GLN A 56 15.58 0.07 -10.65
C GLN A 56 16.74 0.80 -9.97
N GLN A 57 17.98 0.42 -10.25
CA GLN A 57 19.17 1.13 -9.76
C GLN A 57 19.28 2.55 -10.33
N GLN A 58 18.86 2.78 -11.57
CA GLN A 58 18.81 4.14 -12.15
C GLN A 58 17.78 5.02 -11.42
N ILE A 59 16.59 4.48 -11.10
CA ILE A 59 15.57 5.15 -10.28
C ILE A 59 16.12 5.45 -8.88
N LEU A 60 16.79 4.49 -8.24
CA LEU A 60 17.46 4.69 -6.96
C LEU A 60 18.68 5.61 -7.05
N GLY A 61 19.28 5.78 -8.21
CA GLY A 61 20.39 6.69 -8.47
C GLY A 61 19.97 8.16 -8.66
N LEU A 62 18.67 8.42 -8.83
CA LEU A 62 18.17 9.79 -8.95
C LEU A 62 18.51 10.63 -7.71
N THR A 63 18.75 11.93 -7.94
CA THR A 63 18.92 12.89 -6.84
C THR A 63 17.62 13.01 -6.03
N PRO A 64 17.66 13.42 -4.75
CA PRO A 64 16.44 13.57 -3.94
C PRO A 64 15.36 14.42 -4.60
N LYS A 65 15.74 15.52 -5.26
CA LYS A 65 14.81 16.38 -6.02
C LYS A 65 14.13 15.64 -7.18
N LEU A 66 14.89 14.85 -7.94
CA LEU A 66 14.33 14.11 -9.08
C LEU A 66 13.46 12.94 -8.60
N LYS A 67 13.87 12.24 -7.54
CA LYS A 67 13.04 11.21 -6.89
C LYS A 67 11.73 11.79 -6.36
N GLU A 68 11.77 12.92 -5.66
CA GLU A 68 10.58 13.62 -5.16
C GLU A 68 9.61 13.91 -6.29
N MET A 69 10.13 14.49 -7.38
CA MET A 69 9.30 14.88 -8.52
C MET A 69 8.69 13.65 -9.20
N TYR A 70 9.49 12.61 -9.44
CA TYR A 70 9.05 11.35 -10.00
C TYR A 70 7.96 10.70 -9.13
N HIS A 71 8.21 10.56 -7.83
CA HIS A 71 7.31 9.88 -6.92
C HIS A 71 6.04 10.69 -6.66
N ARG A 72 6.13 12.01 -6.50
CA ARG A 72 4.94 12.87 -6.32
C ARG A 72 4.01 12.82 -7.53
N TYR A 73 4.54 12.87 -8.76
CA TYR A 73 3.71 12.72 -9.96
C TYR A 73 3.07 11.34 -10.03
N HIS A 74 3.81 10.30 -9.64
CA HIS A 74 3.31 8.94 -9.55
C HIS A 74 2.14 8.80 -8.57
N ILE A 75 2.28 9.34 -7.35
CA ILE A 75 1.23 9.35 -6.34
C ILE A 75 0.03 10.16 -6.81
N TYR A 76 0.25 11.35 -7.39
CA TYR A 76 -0.83 12.22 -7.86
C TYR A 76 -1.60 11.62 -9.02
N TYR A 77 -0.92 10.86 -9.89
CA TYR A 77 -1.57 10.03 -10.88
C TYR A 77 -2.52 9.06 -10.18
N HIS A 78 -2.09 8.25 -9.21
CA HIS A 78 -2.98 7.26 -8.60
C HIS A 78 -4.17 7.81 -7.80
N VAL A 79 -4.13 9.07 -7.36
CA VAL A 79 -5.26 9.72 -6.67
C VAL A 79 -6.56 9.64 -7.49
N HIS A 80 -6.52 9.77 -8.82
CA HIS A 80 -7.76 9.85 -9.60
C HIS A 80 -8.54 8.54 -9.71
N HIS A 81 -7.90 7.38 -9.49
CA HIS A 81 -8.55 6.07 -9.55
C HIS A 81 -9.62 5.91 -8.45
N TYR A 82 -9.45 6.60 -7.33
CA TYR A 82 -10.41 6.62 -6.21
C TYR A 82 -11.76 7.27 -6.54
N ARG A 83 -11.95 7.81 -7.76
CA ARG A 83 -13.28 8.16 -8.30
C ARG A 83 -14.12 6.93 -8.66
N GLY A 84 -13.49 5.81 -8.97
CA GLY A 84 -14.17 4.56 -9.31
C GLY A 84 -14.91 3.96 -8.12
N ALA A 85 -15.82 3.01 -8.38
CA ALA A 85 -16.46 2.25 -7.31
C ALA A 85 -15.45 1.36 -6.57
N ASP A 86 -14.45 0.87 -7.29
CA ASP A 86 -13.40 -0.02 -6.81
C ASP A 86 -12.01 0.61 -6.94
N ASP A 87 -11.17 0.40 -5.92
CA ASP A 87 -9.73 0.62 -5.99
C ASP A 87 -9.03 -0.30 -4.98
N LEU A 88 -7.85 -0.81 -5.35
CA LEU A 88 -6.94 -1.44 -4.41
C LEU A 88 -5.55 -0.84 -4.61
N SER A 89 -5.02 -0.22 -3.56
CA SER A 89 -3.67 0.35 -3.54
C SER A 89 -2.81 -0.29 -2.45
N VAL A 90 -1.51 -0.42 -2.69
CA VAL A 90 -0.53 -0.90 -1.69
C VAL A 90 0.48 0.19 -1.35
N GLY A 91 0.63 0.47 -0.06
CA GLY A 91 1.53 1.47 0.52
C GLY A 91 1.05 2.90 0.28
N PHE A 92 0.92 3.27 -1.00
CA PHE A 92 0.49 4.57 -1.51
C PHE A 92 1.10 5.75 -0.72
N HIS A 93 0.31 6.79 -0.42
CA HIS A 93 0.81 8.02 0.22
C HIS A 93 1.30 7.83 1.67
N ILE A 94 0.89 6.76 2.35
CA ILE A 94 1.34 6.48 3.73
C ILE A 94 2.78 5.95 3.69
N GLU A 95 3.03 4.90 2.91
CA GLU A 95 4.37 4.33 2.77
C GLU A 95 5.33 5.31 2.11
N GLU A 96 4.86 6.04 1.08
CA GLU A 96 5.64 7.06 0.39
C GLU A 96 6.20 8.10 1.37
N ALA A 97 5.36 8.60 2.29
CA ALA A 97 5.78 9.57 3.30
C ALA A 97 6.87 9.04 4.25
N ILE A 98 6.87 7.74 4.53
CA ILE A 98 7.84 7.09 5.42
C ILE A 98 9.17 6.91 4.68
N TYR A 99 9.16 6.24 3.53
CA TYR A 99 10.38 5.89 2.82
C TYR A 99 11.03 7.10 2.12
N ALA A 100 10.25 8.08 1.68
CA ALA A 100 10.76 9.39 1.22
C ALA A 100 11.77 9.99 2.20
N ARG A 101 11.39 9.99 3.48
CA ARG A 101 12.15 10.62 4.56
C ARG A 101 13.29 9.74 5.05
N MET A 102 13.03 8.44 5.20
CA MET A 102 14.02 7.49 5.75
C MET A 102 15.13 7.17 4.76
N TYR A 103 14.80 7.03 3.47
CA TYR A 103 15.72 6.44 2.48
C TYR A 103 16.08 7.37 1.33
N TYR A 104 15.20 8.29 0.94
CA TYR A 104 15.37 9.03 -0.32
C TYR A 104 15.76 10.51 -0.13
N GLY A 105 15.71 11.02 1.10
CA GLY A 105 16.21 12.34 1.46
C GLY A 105 15.37 13.50 0.92
N TYR A 106 14.05 13.33 0.79
CA TYR A 106 13.13 14.40 0.41
C TYR A 106 11.87 14.42 1.27
N GLY A 107 11.17 15.56 1.24
CA GLY A 107 9.88 15.72 1.90
C GLY A 107 10.00 15.80 3.42
N LEU A 108 11.14 16.30 3.91
CA LEU A 108 11.42 16.49 5.33
C LEU A 108 10.59 17.63 5.91
N ALA A 109 10.62 17.74 7.25
CA ALA A 109 9.87 18.76 7.98
C ALA A 109 10.24 20.18 7.53
N GLY A 110 9.26 20.95 7.08
CA GLY A 110 9.43 22.34 6.64
C GLY A 110 10.00 22.53 5.23
N GLU A 111 10.27 21.44 4.49
CA GLU A 111 10.70 21.52 3.10
C GLU A 111 9.53 21.77 2.14
N GLN A 112 9.86 22.17 0.91
CA GLN A 112 8.89 22.17 -0.17
C GLN A 112 8.41 20.72 -0.41
N PHE A 113 7.08 20.53 -0.42
CA PHE A 113 6.45 19.20 -0.50
C PHE A 113 6.74 18.27 0.69
N ASP A 114 6.90 18.85 1.89
CA ASP A 114 6.85 18.15 3.18
C ASP A 114 5.76 17.06 3.20
N ARG A 115 6.16 15.81 3.46
CA ARG A 115 5.24 14.67 3.36
C ARG A 115 4.15 14.63 4.44
N ASP A 116 4.32 15.26 5.59
CA ASP A 116 3.21 15.38 6.54
C ASP A 116 2.12 16.30 6.00
N VAL A 117 2.50 17.37 5.28
CA VAL A 117 1.57 18.29 4.61
C VAL A 117 0.94 17.63 3.38
N ILE A 118 1.75 16.99 2.54
CA ILE A 118 1.30 16.37 1.29
C ILE A 118 0.36 15.18 1.55
N THR A 119 0.63 14.33 2.54
CA THR A 119 -0.30 13.27 2.97
C THR A 119 -1.68 13.86 3.30
N GLY A 120 -1.74 14.95 4.06
CA GLY A 120 -3.01 15.62 4.37
C GLY A 120 -3.74 16.17 3.15
N GLN A 121 -3.01 16.72 2.17
CA GLN A 121 -3.58 17.20 0.91
C GLN A 121 -4.12 16.07 0.03
N ILE A 122 -3.38 14.95 -0.06
CA ILE A 122 -3.82 13.75 -0.78
C ILE A 122 -5.11 13.23 -0.17
N GLU A 123 -5.17 13.04 1.15
CA GLU A 123 -6.38 12.53 1.81
C GLU A 123 -7.57 13.50 1.73
N ALA A 124 -7.32 14.81 1.82
CA ALA A 124 -8.36 15.80 1.56
C ALA A 124 -8.90 15.65 0.12
N ARG A 125 -8.03 15.40 -0.85
CA ARG A 125 -8.44 15.16 -2.23
C ARG A 125 -9.20 13.85 -2.40
N LEU A 126 -8.74 12.76 -1.78
CA LEU A 126 -9.42 11.46 -1.79
C LEU A 126 -10.86 11.60 -1.28
N LYS A 127 -11.07 12.26 -0.14
CA LYS A 127 -12.41 12.54 0.41
C LYS A 127 -13.29 13.43 -0.47
N GLN A 128 -12.70 14.28 -1.31
CA GLN A 128 -13.47 15.11 -2.25
C GLN A 128 -13.95 14.34 -3.48
N ILE A 129 -13.25 13.26 -3.86
CA ILE A 129 -13.53 12.53 -5.11
C ILE A 129 -14.16 11.15 -4.87
N SER A 130 -14.12 10.65 -3.64
CA SER A 130 -14.70 9.39 -3.24
C SER A 130 -15.90 9.65 -2.33
N GLU A 131 -17.07 9.18 -2.75
CA GLU A 131 -18.29 9.22 -1.92
C GLU A 131 -18.28 8.07 -0.88
N ASP A 132 -17.71 6.93 -1.26
CA ASP A 132 -17.55 5.77 -0.38
C ASP A 132 -16.34 5.87 0.53
N PRO A 133 -16.38 5.22 1.70
CA PRO A 133 -15.20 5.09 2.55
C PRO A 133 -14.05 4.34 1.84
N ILE A 134 -12.82 4.72 2.19
CA ILE A 134 -11.59 4.03 1.80
C ILE A 134 -11.12 3.23 3.02
N VAL A 135 -11.19 1.91 2.93
CA VAL A 135 -10.78 1.03 4.04
C VAL A 135 -9.27 0.94 4.06
N VAL A 136 -8.65 1.38 5.15
CA VAL A 136 -7.21 1.22 5.38
C VAL A 136 -6.99 -0.09 6.14
N VAL A 137 -6.25 -1.02 5.56
CA VAL A 137 -5.84 -2.26 6.22
C VAL A 137 -4.38 -2.11 6.64
N HIS A 138 -4.15 -1.89 7.92
CA HIS A 138 -2.82 -1.85 8.52
C HIS A 138 -2.35 -3.28 8.80
N MET A 139 -1.35 -3.72 8.05
CA MET A 139 -0.73 -5.03 8.17
C MET A 139 0.59 -4.92 8.91
N THR A 140 0.73 -5.66 10.00
CA THR A 140 1.93 -5.68 10.83
C THR A 140 2.55 -7.08 10.88
N ALA A 141 3.79 -7.14 11.37
CA ALA A 141 4.43 -8.35 11.84
C ALA A 141 5.52 -7.99 12.85
N THR A 142 5.87 -8.93 13.71
CA THR A 142 6.96 -8.75 14.68
C THR A 142 8.31 -8.55 13.97
N PRO A 143 9.24 -7.78 14.56
CA PRO A 143 10.56 -7.54 13.97
C PRO A 143 11.32 -8.82 13.60
N ASP A 144 11.27 -9.85 14.46
CA ASP A 144 11.95 -11.12 14.21
C ASP A 144 11.37 -11.86 12.99
N VAL A 145 10.04 -11.79 12.79
CA VAL A 145 9.40 -12.38 11.62
C VAL A 145 9.78 -11.62 10.34
N LEU A 146 9.84 -10.29 10.40
CA LEU A 146 10.25 -9.47 9.26
C LEU A 146 11.72 -9.68 8.89
N ALA A 147 12.61 -9.74 9.88
CA ALA A 147 14.03 -10.04 9.67
C ALA A 147 14.22 -11.42 9.02
N ARG A 148 13.48 -12.44 9.49
CA ARG A 148 13.49 -13.77 8.86
C ARG A 148 13.02 -13.72 7.41
N ARG A 149 11.88 -13.09 7.13
CA ARG A 149 11.33 -12.97 5.76
C ARG A 149 12.26 -12.20 4.84
N MET A 150 12.86 -11.12 5.32
CA MET A 150 13.88 -10.38 4.59
C MET A 150 15.07 -11.28 4.23
N ALA A 151 15.58 -12.08 5.18
CA ALA A 151 16.68 -13.00 4.93
C ALA A 151 16.33 -14.10 3.91
N GLU A 152 15.09 -14.60 3.95
CA GLU A 152 14.58 -15.62 3.00
C GLU A 152 14.39 -15.06 1.59
N LEU A 153 14.00 -13.78 1.47
CA LEU A 153 13.59 -13.16 0.20
C LEU A 153 14.66 -12.27 -0.44
N LYS A 154 15.76 -11.95 0.25
CA LYS A 154 16.80 -11.00 -0.22
C LYS A 154 17.34 -11.26 -1.63
N ASP A 155 17.37 -12.52 -2.06
CA ASP A 155 17.93 -12.94 -3.35
C ASP A 155 16.87 -13.02 -4.46
N SER A 156 15.61 -12.67 -4.16
CA SER A 156 14.55 -12.56 -5.17
C SER A 156 14.66 -11.24 -5.94
N PRO A 157 14.33 -11.21 -7.24
CA PRO A 157 14.36 -9.99 -8.04
C PRO A 157 13.56 -8.83 -7.44
N GLU A 158 12.42 -9.15 -6.82
CA GLU A 158 11.47 -8.19 -6.20
C GLU A 158 12.02 -7.53 -4.94
N HIS A 159 13.06 -8.10 -4.33
CA HIS A 159 13.64 -7.60 -3.08
C HIS A 159 15.13 -7.23 -3.22
N THR A 160 15.74 -7.49 -4.38
CA THR A 160 17.18 -7.25 -4.61
C THR A 160 17.56 -5.77 -4.47
N ASN A 161 16.67 -4.86 -4.88
CA ASN A 161 16.90 -3.42 -4.84
C ASN A 161 16.07 -2.70 -3.76
N SER A 162 15.59 -3.43 -2.74
CA SER A 162 14.91 -2.81 -1.61
C SER A 162 15.88 -1.89 -0.85
N PRO A 163 15.44 -0.67 -0.43
CA PRO A 163 16.25 0.20 0.40
C PRO A 163 16.23 -0.20 1.89
N VAL A 164 15.30 -1.09 2.29
CA VAL A 164 15.01 -1.39 3.69
C VAL A 164 16.17 -2.15 4.32
N LYS A 165 16.57 -1.72 5.51
CA LYS A 165 17.60 -2.38 6.31
C LYS A 165 16.97 -3.08 7.50
N GLU A 166 17.48 -4.26 7.85
CA GLU A 166 17.02 -5.00 9.02
C GLU A 166 17.07 -4.16 10.31
N SER A 167 18.12 -3.34 10.48
CA SER A 167 18.29 -2.44 11.63
C SER A 167 17.19 -1.38 11.76
N ASP A 168 16.52 -1.05 10.66
CA ASP A 168 15.54 0.03 10.59
C ASP A 168 14.11 -0.49 10.83
N ILE A 169 13.90 -1.82 10.85
CA ILE A 169 12.58 -2.46 11.00
C ILE A 169 11.77 -1.88 12.18
N PRO A 170 12.32 -1.76 13.41
CA PRO A 170 11.56 -1.21 14.53
C PRO A 170 11.08 0.23 14.28
N ALA A 171 11.93 1.06 13.67
CA ALA A 171 11.57 2.44 13.36
C ALA A 171 10.53 2.51 12.24
N ILE A 172 10.63 1.68 11.21
CA ILE A 172 9.64 1.63 10.13
C ILE A 172 8.26 1.24 10.67
N LEU A 173 8.19 0.21 11.51
CA LEU A 173 6.94 -0.23 12.14
C LEU A 173 6.28 0.91 12.94
N GLU A 174 7.06 1.64 13.74
CA GLU A 174 6.58 2.82 14.47
C GLU A 174 6.04 3.90 13.51
N ARG A 175 6.74 4.18 12.41
CA ARG A 175 6.27 5.17 11.42
C ARG A 175 5.01 4.76 10.68
N PHE A 176 4.80 3.47 10.44
CA PHE A 176 3.54 2.97 9.89
C PHE A 176 2.39 3.12 10.88
N GLU A 177 2.59 2.78 12.15
CA GLU A 177 1.61 3.03 13.22
C GLU A 177 1.22 4.52 13.28
N GLU A 178 2.21 5.42 13.32
CA GLU A 178 1.97 6.87 13.32
C GLU A 178 1.23 7.35 12.06
N GLY A 179 1.66 6.87 10.89
CA GLY A 179 1.07 7.22 9.60
C GLY A 179 -0.40 6.82 9.50
N VAL A 180 -0.71 5.56 9.86
CA VAL A 180 -2.08 5.04 9.89
C VAL A 180 -2.91 5.73 10.96
N ALA A 181 -2.38 5.94 12.16
CA ALA A 181 -3.09 6.64 13.24
C ALA A 181 -3.50 8.05 12.81
N ARG A 182 -2.57 8.79 12.19
CA ARG A 182 -2.80 10.16 11.70
C ARG A 182 -3.71 10.24 10.47
N SER A 183 -3.81 9.17 9.69
CA SER A 183 -4.66 9.13 8.49
C SER A 183 -6.10 9.53 8.81
N THR A 184 -6.67 10.39 7.97
CA THR A 184 -8.02 10.94 8.09
C THR A 184 -9.01 10.26 7.15
N ILE A 185 -8.56 9.26 6.38
CA ILE A 185 -9.41 8.32 5.66
C ILE A 185 -9.63 7.07 6.54
N GLY A 186 -10.67 6.31 6.22
CA GLY A 186 -11.05 5.13 6.97
C GLY A 186 -12.38 4.56 6.48
N PRO A 187 -12.82 3.44 7.05
CA PRO A 187 -12.42 2.83 8.33
C PRO A 187 -11.04 2.15 8.33
N LYS A 188 -10.50 1.84 9.51
CA LYS A 188 -9.17 1.22 9.70
C LYS A 188 -9.31 -0.18 10.27
N ILE A 189 -8.70 -1.16 9.61
CA ILE A 189 -8.61 -2.56 10.04
C ILE A 189 -7.15 -2.84 10.36
N HIS A 190 -6.86 -3.49 11.47
CA HIS A 190 -5.52 -3.95 11.81
C HIS A 190 -5.45 -5.48 11.75
N VAL A 191 -4.41 -6.01 11.13
CA VAL A 191 -4.11 -7.45 11.10
C VAL A 191 -2.63 -7.70 11.34
N ASP A 192 -2.32 -8.70 12.17
CA ASP A 192 -0.95 -9.13 12.47
C ASP A 192 -0.65 -10.42 11.68
N THR A 193 0.33 -10.34 10.79
CA THR A 193 0.71 -11.45 9.90
C THR A 193 1.81 -12.34 10.48
N SER A 194 2.20 -12.15 11.75
CA SER A 194 3.37 -12.82 12.35
C SER A 194 3.26 -14.34 12.38
N THR A 195 2.07 -14.86 12.69
CA THR A 195 1.86 -16.28 13.00
C THR A 195 0.82 -16.97 12.12
N VAL A 196 -0.03 -16.19 11.44
CA VAL A 196 -1.10 -16.70 10.60
C VAL A 196 -0.64 -16.84 9.16
N SER A 197 -1.22 -17.80 8.44
CA SER A 197 -1.00 -18.00 7.02
C SER A 197 -1.62 -16.87 6.19
N PRO A 198 -1.21 -16.71 4.92
CA PRO A 198 -1.86 -15.78 4.00
C PRO A 198 -3.38 -16.00 3.83
N ASP A 199 -3.87 -17.24 3.91
CA ASP A 199 -5.31 -17.55 3.78
C ASP A 199 -6.07 -17.18 5.06
N GLU A 200 -5.49 -17.43 6.23
CA GLU A 200 -6.06 -16.97 7.51
C GLU A 200 -6.07 -15.44 7.60
N THR A 201 -4.99 -14.78 7.16
CA THR A 201 -4.92 -13.31 7.07
C THR A 201 -6.02 -12.76 6.16
N LEU A 202 -6.23 -13.37 4.98
CA LEU A 202 -7.31 -12.98 4.09
C LEU A 202 -8.68 -13.14 4.77
N ALA A 203 -8.91 -14.25 5.47
CA ALA A 203 -10.17 -14.50 6.16
C ALA A 203 -10.45 -13.44 7.24
N GLU A 204 -9.44 -13.06 8.03
CA GLU A 204 -9.54 -11.98 9.02
C GLU A 204 -9.90 -10.63 8.37
N ILE A 205 -9.21 -10.26 7.30
CA ILE A 205 -9.47 -9.02 6.57
C ILE A 205 -10.90 -9.03 6.00
N VAL A 206 -11.31 -10.11 5.34
CA VAL A 206 -12.64 -10.24 4.72
C VAL A 206 -13.74 -10.14 5.76
N GLU A 207 -13.58 -10.76 6.93
CA GLU A 207 -14.56 -10.67 8.01
C GLU A 207 -14.67 -9.22 8.52
N ALA A 208 -13.54 -8.56 8.72
CA ALA A 208 -13.50 -7.15 9.15
C ALA A 208 -14.02 -6.18 8.07
N LEU A 209 -13.97 -6.54 6.79
CA LEU A 209 -14.51 -5.75 5.68
C LEU A 209 -16.04 -5.78 5.59
N ARG A 210 -16.71 -6.85 6.06
CA ARG A 210 -18.18 -7.02 5.97
C ARG A 210 -19.02 -5.82 6.40
N PRO A 211 -18.76 -5.15 7.55
CA PRO A 211 -19.52 -3.97 7.96
C PRO A 211 -19.27 -2.74 7.07
N HIS A 212 -18.25 -2.77 6.22
CA HIS A 212 -17.79 -1.64 5.41
C HIS A 212 -18.10 -1.80 3.92
N LEU A 213 -18.69 -2.92 3.51
CA LEU A 213 -19.23 -3.11 2.16
C LEU A 213 -20.32 -2.08 1.88
N THR A 214 -20.18 -1.37 0.76
CA THR A 214 -21.18 -0.41 0.27
C THR A 214 -22.44 -1.13 -0.22
N ASP A 215 -23.52 -0.40 -0.46
CA ASP A 215 -24.73 -0.98 -1.06
C ASP A 215 -24.45 -1.58 -2.44
N PHE A 216 -23.58 -0.93 -3.22
CA PHE A 216 -23.14 -1.43 -4.52
C PHE A 216 -22.32 -2.72 -4.40
N ASP A 217 -21.45 -2.84 -3.39
CA ASP A 217 -20.73 -4.09 -3.11
C ASP A 217 -21.70 -5.22 -2.73
N ARG A 218 -22.71 -4.92 -1.90
CA ARG A 218 -23.72 -5.90 -1.45
C ARG A 218 -24.61 -6.37 -2.60
N GLU A 219 -25.01 -5.45 -3.49
CA GLU A 219 -25.79 -5.76 -4.68
C GLU A 219 -25.03 -6.74 -5.60
N ARG A 220 -23.75 -6.48 -5.87
CA ARG A 220 -22.92 -7.38 -6.70
C ARG A 220 -22.77 -8.77 -6.08
N ILE A 221 -22.59 -8.86 -4.75
CA ILE A 221 -22.56 -10.15 -4.05
C ILE A 221 -23.90 -10.89 -4.20
N ALA A 222 -25.01 -10.19 -4.02
CA ALA A 222 -26.34 -10.79 -4.16
C ALA A 222 -26.60 -11.29 -5.58
N VAL A 223 -26.21 -10.51 -6.61
CA VAL A 223 -26.38 -10.87 -8.02
C VAL A 223 -25.48 -12.05 -8.42
N HIS A 224 -24.22 -12.09 -7.96
CA HIS A 224 -23.31 -13.19 -8.29
C HIS A 224 -23.68 -14.52 -7.59
N GLY A 225 -24.29 -14.43 -6.41
CA GLY A 225 -24.77 -15.59 -5.66
C GLY A 225 -26.08 -16.21 -6.18
N LEU A 226 -26.73 -15.61 -7.18
CA LEU A 226 -27.94 -16.12 -7.86
C LEU A 226 -27.57 -17.02 -9.04
#